data_AF-A0A4R4SRX6-F1
#
_entry.id   AF-A0A4R4SRX6-F1
#
_cell.length_a   1.000
_cell.length_b   1.000
_cell.length_c   1.000
_cell.angle_alpha   90.00
_cell.angle_beta   90.00
_cell.angle_gamma   90.00
#
_symmetry.space_group_name_H-M   'P 1'
#
loop_
_entity.id
_entity.type
_entity.pdbx_description
1 polymer ?
#
loop_
_entity_poly.entity_id
_entity_poly.type
_entity_poly.pdbx_seq_one_letter_code
_entity_poly.pdbx_strand_id
1 'polypeptide(L)'
;MAGRPDLGRADLLTMLAEMTAKPVDQVSDRVGSMELAWLVHLVEQRYARRLDLTDDQLAGIRTVDDALVVFHTCLTAPADG
;
A
#
# COMPACT_ATOMS: atom_id res chain seq x y z
N MET A 1 -9.47 -22.21 7.24
CA MET A 1 -8.90 -21.11 8.05
C MET A 1 -8.20 -20.16 7.09
N ALA A 2 -8.88 -19.10 6.68
CA ALA A 2 -8.30 -18.13 5.75
C ALA A 2 -7.35 -17.23 6.54
N GLY A 3 -6.04 -17.40 6.34
CA GLY A 3 -5.05 -16.43 6.82
C GLY A 3 -5.45 -15.07 6.27
N ARG A 4 -5.77 -14.12 7.15
CA ARG A 4 -5.93 -12.74 6.73
C ARG A 4 -4.64 -12.34 6.02
N PRO A 5 -4.69 -11.74 4.82
CA PRO A 5 -3.48 -11.20 4.23
C PRO A 5 -3.06 -10.04 5.12
N ASP A 6 -2.10 -10.26 6.02
CA ASP A 6 -1.40 -9.17 6.66
C ASP A 6 -0.65 -8.44 5.54
N LEU A 7 -1.18 -7.29 5.11
CA LEU A 7 -0.47 -6.41 4.19
C LEU A 7 0.85 -6.04 4.86
N GLY A 8 1.94 -6.62 4.38
CA GLY A 8 3.29 -6.43 4.92
C GLY A 8 4.17 -5.65 3.96
N ARG A 9 5.29 -5.10 4.46
CA ARG A 9 6.28 -4.39 3.63
C ARG A 9 6.73 -5.23 2.43
N ALA A 10 6.91 -6.54 2.61
CA ALA A 10 7.28 -7.46 1.55
C ALA A 10 6.21 -7.58 0.45
N ASP A 11 4.93 -7.50 0.80
CA ASP A 11 3.82 -7.55 -0.16
C ASP A 11 3.83 -6.27 -1.01
N LEU A 12 3.97 -5.09 -0.39
CA LEU A 12 4.10 -3.82 -1.10
C LEU A 12 5.32 -3.77 -2.03
N LEU A 13 6.48 -4.24 -1.56
CA LEU A 13 7.68 -4.33 -2.40
C LEU A 13 7.50 -5.27 -3.58
N THR A 14 6.83 -6.41 -3.36
CA THR A 14 6.52 -7.38 -4.42
C THR A 14 5.62 -6.74 -5.48
N MET A 15 4.59 -6.01 -5.06
CA MET A 15 3.70 -5.28 -5.96
C MET A 15 4.50 -4.23 -6.77
N LEU A 16 5.32 -3.41 -6.10
CA LEU A 16 6.14 -2.40 -6.78
C LEU A 16 7.15 -3.03 -7.75
N ALA A 17 7.71 -4.19 -7.42
CA ALA A 17 8.58 -4.97 -8.28
C ALA A 17 7.85 -5.41 -9.57
N GLU A 18 6.60 -5.85 -9.48
CA GLU A 18 5.79 -6.18 -10.65
C GLU A 18 5.54 -4.95 -11.53
N MET A 19 5.19 -3.81 -10.93
CA MET A 19 4.96 -2.57 -11.66
C MET A 19 6.22 -2.05 -12.38
N THR A 20 7.38 -2.13 -11.71
CA THR A 20 8.65 -1.61 -12.23
C THR A 20 9.40 -2.62 -13.09
N ALA A 21 8.91 -3.86 -13.20
CA ALA A 21 9.59 -5.00 -13.81
C ALA A 21 11.02 -5.21 -13.26
N LYS A 22 11.21 -4.94 -11.97
CA LYS A 22 12.49 -5.06 -11.26
C LYS A 22 12.36 -6.01 -10.08
N PRO A 23 13.44 -6.69 -9.66
CA PRO A 23 13.40 -7.47 -8.44
C PRO A 23 13.21 -6.56 -7.22
N VAL A 24 12.56 -7.07 -6.16
CA VAL A 24 12.28 -6.34 -4.92
C VAL A 24 13.52 -5.71 -4.26
N ASP A 25 14.70 -6.30 -4.46
CA ASP A 25 15.98 -5.80 -3.95
C ASP A 25 16.45 -4.52 -4.68
N GLN A 26 16.01 -4.32 -5.93
CA GLN A 26 16.29 -3.12 -6.72
C GLN A 26 15.15 -2.10 -6.69
N VAL A 27 14.03 -2.43 -6.05
CA VAL A 27 12.94 -1.47 -5.81
C VAL A 27 13.38 -0.53 -4.72
N SER A 28 13.31 0.78 -5.00
CA SER A 28 13.60 1.77 -3.99
C SER A 28 12.53 1.71 -2.89
N ASP A 29 12.96 1.83 -1.65
CA ASP A 29 12.02 2.01 -0.53
C ASP A 29 11.28 3.35 -0.63
N ARG A 30 11.77 4.29 -1.45
CA ARG A 30 11.06 5.52 -1.77
C ARG A 30 9.89 5.25 -2.71
N VAL A 31 8.74 5.80 -2.35
CA VAL A 31 7.50 5.70 -3.12
C VAL A 31 7.16 7.10 -3.64
N GLY A 32 7.11 7.26 -4.97
CA GLY A 32 6.59 8.45 -5.62
C GLY A 32 5.07 8.46 -5.69
N SER A 33 4.48 9.60 -6.07
CA SER A 33 3.01 9.74 -6.18
C SER A 33 2.37 8.74 -7.16
N MET A 34 3.09 8.31 -8.21
CA MET A 34 2.60 7.31 -9.16
C MET A 34 2.59 5.91 -8.55
N GLU A 35 3.71 5.47 -7.98
CA GLU A 35 3.79 4.22 -7.23
C GLU A 35 2.73 4.16 -6.13
N LEU A 36 2.54 5.26 -5.40
CA LEU A 36 1.56 5.37 -4.33
C LEU A 36 0.14 5.20 -4.86
N ALA A 37 -0.24 5.95 -5.89
CA ALA A 37 -1.57 5.86 -6.50
C ALA A 37 -1.86 4.44 -7.02
N TRP A 38 -0.85 3.80 -7.61
CA TRP A 38 -0.97 2.42 -8.08
C TRP A 38 -1.12 1.42 -6.92
N LEU A 39 -0.32 1.56 -5.84
CA LEU A 39 -0.43 0.74 -4.64
C LEU A 39 -1.80 0.87 -3.99
N VAL A 40 -2.30 2.10 -3.82
CA VAL A 40 -3.64 2.37 -3.30
C VAL A 40 -4.67 1.62 -4.15
N HIS A 41 -4.64 1.81 -5.46
CA HIS A 41 -5.59 1.18 -6.36
C HIS A 41 -5.57 -0.35 -6.29
N LEU A 42 -4.38 -0.96 -6.18
CA LEU A 42 -4.24 -2.41 -6.07
C LEU A 42 -4.75 -2.95 -4.73
N VAL A 43 -4.45 -2.25 -3.62
CA VAL A 43 -4.98 -2.61 -2.30
C VAL A 43 -6.51 -2.47 -2.30
N GLU A 44 -7.06 -1.40 -2.89
CA GLU A 44 -8.51 -1.25 -2.98
C GLU A 44 -9.18 -2.38 -3.75
N GLN A 45 -8.60 -2.78 -4.90
CA GLN A 45 -9.08 -3.92 -5.68
C GLN A 45 -8.96 -5.24 -4.88
N ARG A 46 -7.83 -5.48 -4.22
CA ARG A 46 -7.55 -6.75 -3.52
C ARG A 46 -8.41 -6.94 -2.28
N TYR A 47 -8.67 -5.87 -1.53
CA TYR A 47 -9.49 -5.90 -0.32
C TYR A 47 -10.96 -5.57 -0.60
N ALA A 48 -11.31 -5.26 -1.86
CA ALA A 48 -12.63 -4.79 -2.27
C ALA A 48 -13.16 -3.67 -1.35
N ARG A 49 -12.26 -2.81 -0.88
CA ARG A 49 -12.53 -1.71 0.04
C ARG A 49 -11.90 -0.44 -0.48
N ARG A 50 -12.58 0.68 -0.29
CA ARG A 50 -12.04 1.99 -0.62
C ARG A 50 -11.14 2.47 0.52
N LEU A 51 -9.90 2.83 0.20
CA LEU A 51 -8.97 3.43 1.14
C LEU A 51 -9.29 4.93 1.18
N ASP A 52 -9.99 5.40 2.21
CA ASP A 52 -10.31 6.82 2.37
C ASP A 52 -9.08 7.57 2.89
N LEU A 53 -8.11 7.77 1.99
CA LEU A 53 -6.86 8.46 2.26
C LEU A 53 -7.05 9.93 1.94
N THR A 54 -6.78 10.79 2.92
CA THR A 54 -6.76 12.23 2.71
C THR A 54 -5.51 12.62 1.91
N ASP A 55 -5.58 13.75 1.20
CA ASP A 55 -4.45 14.31 0.45
C ASP A 55 -3.22 14.51 1.34
N ASP A 56 -3.43 14.90 2.61
CA ASP A 56 -2.36 15.06 3.61
C ASP A 56 -1.65 13.72 3.91
N GLN A 57 -2.42 12.63 4.07
CA GLN A 57 -1.86 11.30 4.27
C GLN A 57 -1.09 10.84 3.02
N LEU A 58 -1.61 11.09 1.82
CA LEU A 58 -0.93 10.77 0.57
C LEU A 58 0.37 11.59 0.40
N ALA A 59 0.36 12.87 0.77
CA ALA A 59 1.54 13.74 0.73
C ALA A 59 2.59 13.41 1.79
N GLY A 60 2.17 12.81 2.91
CA GLY A 60 3.04 12.30 3.96
C GLY A 60 3.81 11.04 3.54
N ILE A 61 3.24 10.23 2.63
CA ILE A 61 3.84 8.96 2.21
C ILE A 61 4.99 9.21 1.23
N ARG A 62 6.21 8.96 1.71
CA ARG A 62 7.45 9.06 0.91
C ARG A 62 8.18 7.74 0.80
N THR A 63 7.78 6.76 1.60
CA THR A 63 8.40 5.45 1.70
C THR A 63 7.37 4.34 1.70
N VAL A 64 7.82 3.11 1.43
CA VAL A 64 6.98 1.91 1.52
C VAL A 64 6.51 1.70 2.96
N ASP A 65 7.33 2.06 3.95
CA ASP A 65 6.97 1.95 5.36
C ASP A 65 5.83 2.92 5.74
N ASP A 66 5.92 4.19 5.33
CA ASP A 66 4.81 5.15 5.52
C ASP A 66 3.52 4.65 4.86
N ALA A 67 3.61 4.15 3.62
CA ALA A 67 2.46 3.61 2.90
C ALA A 67 1.83 2.43 3.68
N LEU A 68 2.68 1.53 4.19
CA LEU A 68 2.26 0.38 4.97
C LEU A 68 1.51 0.79 6.24
N VAL A 69 2.07 1.72 7.01
CA VAL A 69 1.46 2.19 8.26
C VAL A 69 0.09 2.79 7.98
N VAL A 70 -0.03 3.62 6.94
CA VAL A 70 -1.28 4.29 6.58
C VAL A 70 -2.33 3.28 6.07
N PHE A 71 -1.95 2.37 5.17
CA PHE A 71 -2.85 1.33 4.67
C PHE A 71 -3.32 0.42 5.79
N HIS A 72 -2.40 0.00 6.67
CA HIS A 72 -2.74 -0.87 7.78
C HIS A 72 -3.68 -0.17 8.78
N THR A 73 -3.44 1.11 9.04
CA THR A 73 -4.34 1.96 9.86
C THR A 73 -5.74 2.01 9.25
N CYS A 74 -5.87 2.20 7.93
CA CYS A 74 -7.16 2.26 7.25
C CYS A 74 -7.86 0.89 7.20
N LEU A 75 -7.11 -0.20 7.00
CA LEU A 75 -7.65 -1.56 6.94
C LEU A 75 -8.06 -2.09 8.33
N THR A 76 -7.36 -1.69 9.39
CA THR A 76 -7.69 -2.06 10.78
C THR A 76 -8.72 -1.14 11.41
N ALA A 77 -8.89 0.08 10.88
CA ALA A 77 -9.98 0.94 11.30
C ALA A 77 -11.30 0.19 11.04
N PRO A 78 -12.20 0.09 12.03
CA PRO A 78 -13.53 -0.39 11.75
C PRO A 78 -14.10 0.53 10.66
N ALA A 79 -14.56 -0.06 9.57
CA ALA A 79 -15.39 0.67 8.61
C ALA A 79 -16.65 1.05 9.39
N ASP A 80 -16.62 2.21 10.04
CA ASP A 80 -17.77 2.76 10.75
C ASP A 80 -18.84 3.00 9.66
N GLY A 81 -20.00 2.37 9.87
CA GLY A 81 -21.02 2.13 8.86
C GLY A 81 -21.88 3.33 8.49
#